data_AF-A0A954ISG9-F1
#
_entry.id   AF-A0A954ISG9-F1
#
_cell.length_a   1.000
_cell.length_b   1.000
_cell.length_c   1.000
_cell.angle_alpha   90.00
_cell.angle_beta   90.00
_cell.angle_gamma   90.00
#
_symmetry.space_group_name_H-M   'P 1'
#
loop_
_entity.id
_entity.type
_entity.pdbx_description
1 polymer ?
#
loop_
_entity_poly.entity_id
_entity_poly.type
_entity_poly.pdbx_seq_one_letter_code
_entity_poly.pdbx_strand_id
1 'polypeptide(L)'
;MNKTIQNLVRKYETEGARQHASWEGSVFDALGAGPAGELWEGLQKSGGKAELQTQVYEGYLRLIQEGVGRGYLQQATGGNWSNLMELILVQFVPEQLPSIKPAKRLEELATVWNLLEGLLGEPAWINQLVLARALEFKRLTDLQQFLVEVLDPVLSPAPNAAWTGPFQQTVLDARPIDEDFLPGEMMLAAPWVLCIKDRRRPVRLGVLLQKSGKSEFIGPLPELEPYRDSTPLPKVEVKKNAIQIGKHHFKLTRLNQPHQYAIARAGFVVASALDSQRIWVVESA
;
A
#
# COMPACT_ATOMS: atom_id res chain seq x y z
N MET A 1 23.90 20.60 -15.46
CA MET A 1 23.00 21.21 -14.46
C MET A 1 23.47 22.64 -14.17
N ASN A 2 22.57 23.63 -14.12
CA ASN A 2 22.92 25.05 -13.88
C ASN A 2 23.53 25.23 -12.47
N LYS A 3 24.52 26.12 -12.29
CA LYS A 3 25.16 26.40 -10.99
C LYS A 3 24.16 26.73 -9.89
N THR A 4 23.08 27.45 -10.21
CA THR A 4 22.00 27.77 -9.26
C THR A 4 21.35 26.52 -8.69
N ILE A 5 21.11 25.51 -9.53
CA ILE A 5 20.45 24.25 -9.15
C ILE A 5 21.37 23.38 -8.30
N GLN A 6 22.66 23.31 -8.65
CA GLN A 6 23.65 22.61 -7.83
C GLN A 6 23.77 23.25 -6.43
N ASN A 7 23.72 24.58 -6.35
CA ASN A 7 23.74 25.28 -5.07
C ASN A 7 22.48 24.98 -4.23
N LEU A 8 21.30 24.87 -4.85
CA LEU A 8 20.07 24.48 -4.16
C LEU A 8 20.15 23.06 -3.61
N VAL A 9 20.57 22.08 -4.42
CA VAL A 9 20.71 20.69 -3.95
C VAL A 9 21.65 20.62 -2.74
N ARG A 10 22.83 21.24 -2.84
CA ARG A 10 23.82 21.27 -1.75
C ARG A 10 23.30 21.98 -0.49
N LYS A 11 22.52 23.05 -0.65
CA LYS A 11 21.87 23.75 0.47
C LYS A 11 20.97 22.78 1.24
N TYR A 12 20.06 22.09 0.55
CA TYR A 12 19.10 21.17 1.18
C TYR A 12 19.75 19.91 1.74
N GLU A 13 20.81 19.42 1.10
CA GLU A 13 21.64 18.34 1.64
C GLU A 13 22.24 18.71 3.01
N THR A 14 22.86 19.89 3.08
CA THR A 14 23.48 20.41 4.31
C THR A 14 22.44 20.68 5.40
N GLU A 15 21.30 21.26 5.02
CA GLU A 15 20.19 21.50 5.96
C GLU A 15 19.60 20.20 6.49
N GLY A 16 19.45 19.19 5.62
CA GLY A 16 18.90 17.87 5.97
C GLY A 16 19.76 17.15 7.01
N ALA A 17 21.07 17.09 6.77
CA ALA A 17 22.04 16.53 7.71
C ALA A 17 22.05 17.21 9.08
N ARG A 18 21.66 18.49 9.15
CA ARG A 18 21.55 19.24 10.40
C ARG A 18 20.23 19.02 11.14
N GLN A 19 19.14 18.80 10.40
CA GLN A 19 17.77 18.79 10.95
C GLN A 19 17.27 17.39 11.30
N HIS A 20 17.76 16.34 10.66
CA HIS A 20 17.24 14.98 10.82
C HIS A 20 18.31 14.02 11.35
N ALA A 21 18.00 13.31 12.43
CA ALA A 21 18.90 12.34 13.04
C ALA A 21 19.10 11.07 12.18
N SER A 22 18.10 10.72 11.36
CA SER A 22 18.12 9.57 10.45
C SER A 22 18.42 9.96 9.01
N TRP A 23 19.23 11.00 8.82
CA TRP A 23 19.56 11.52 7.49
C TRP A 23 20.42 10.55 6.69
N GLU A 24 19.90 10.09 5.55
CA GLU A 24 20.62 9.26 4.58
C GLU A 24 21.08 10.11 3.38
N GLY A 25 22.26 10.73 3.51
CA GLY A 25 22.78 11.67 2.50
C GLY A 25 22.94 11.05 1.11
N SER A 26 23.33 9.78 1.04
CA SER A 26 23.46 9.05 -0.23
C SER A 26 22.13 8.89 -0.96
N VAL A 27 21.03 8.71 -0.22
CA VAL A 27 19.68 8.64 -0.80
C VAL A 27 19.27 10.01 -1.34
N PHE A 28 19.50 11.08 -0.57
CA PHE A 28 19.21 12.43 -1.03
C PHE A 28 20.02 12.82 -2.27
N ASP A 29 21.31 12.50 -2.31
CA ASP A 29 22.18 12.76 -3.47
C ASP A 29 21.67 12.03 -4.72
N ALA A 30 21.26 10.77 -4.57
CA ALA A 30 20.70 9.99 -5.66
C ALA A 30 19.37 10.59 -6.17
N LEU A 31 18.50 11.06 -5.26
CA LEU A 31 17.26 11.77 -5.59
C LEU A 31 17.55 13.09 -6.30
N GLY A 32 18.57 13.83 -5.85
CA GLY A 32 19.04 15.08 -6.45
C GLY A 32 19.59 14.89 -7.87
N ALA A 33 20.34 13.81 -8.10
CA ALA A 33 20.94 13.50 -9.40
C ALA A 33 19.96 12.88 -10.41
N GLY A 34 18.95 12.13 -9.95
CA GLY A 34 17.94 11.48 -10.80
C GLY A 34 16.62 12.26 -10.83
N PRO A 35 15.61 11.87 -10.04
CA PRO A 35 14.26 12.47 -10.02
C PRO A 35 14.22 13.99 -10.02
N ALA A 36 15.03 14.66 -9.18
CA ALA A 36 15.07 16.12 -9.16
C ALA A 36 15.63 16.69 -10.47
N GLY A 37 16.71 16.10 -11.01
CA GLY A 37 17.26 16.46 -12.30
C GLY A 37 16.23 16.35 -13.44
N GLU A 38 15.49 15.24 -13.47
CA GLU A 38 14.41 15.00 -14.45
C GLU A 38 13.31 16.05 -14.32
N LEU A 39 12.86 16.33 -13.10
CA LEU A 39 11.87 17.38 -12.83
C LEU A 39 12.35 18.73 -13.35
N TRP A 40 13.60 19.11 -13.04
CA TRP A 40 14.16 20.39 -13.49
C TRP A 40 14.17 20.50 -15.02
N GLU A 41 14.61 19.46 -15.71
CA GLU A 41 14.60 19.43 -17.18
C GLU A 41 13.18 19.54 -17.75
N GLY A 42 12.22 18.81 -17.18
CA GLY A 42 10.82 18.90 -17.56
C GLY A 42 10.26 20.31 -17.36
N LEU A 43 10.53 20.93 -16.21
CA LEU A 43 10.11 22.31 -15.92
C LEU A 43 10.67 23.30 -16.95
N GLN A 44 11.95 23.18 -17.32
CA GLN A 44 12.57 24.02 -18.36
C GLN A 44 11.88 23.85 -19.73
N LYS A 45 11.60 22.61 -20.14
CA LYS A 45 10.94 22.28 -21.42
C LYS A 45 9.49 22.75 -21.47
N SER A 46 8.80 22.76 -20.33
CA SER A 46 7.38 23.14 -20.24
C SER A 46 7.09 24.64 -20.44
N GLY A 47 8.13 25.47 -20.50
CA GLY A 47 8.01 26.93 -20.56
C GLY A 47 7.52 27.56 -19.24
N GLY A 48 7.36 28.88 -19.25
CA GLY A 48 6.96 29.67 -18.07
C GLY A 48 8.07 30.60 -17.56
N LYS A 49 7.77 31.33 -16.48
CA LYS A 49 8.75 32.23 -15.84
C LYS A 49 9.79 31.40 -15.09
N ALA A 50 11.08 31.68 -15.32
CA ALA A 50 12.20 30.99 -14.67
C ALA A 50 12.13 31.03 -13.13
N GLU A 51 11.61 32.12 -12.57
CA GLU A 51 11.37 32.26 -11.13
C GLU A 51 10.38 31.22 -10.60
N LEU A 52 9.23 31.05 -11.26
CA LEU A 52 8.22 30.05 -10.86
C LEU A 52 8.77 28.61 -10.99
N GLN A 53 9.53 28.33 -12.05
CA GLN A 53 10.18 27.02 -12.21
C GLN A 53 11.17 26.74 -11.08
N THR A 54 11.97 27.75 -10.69
CA THR A 54 12.92 27.65 -9.58
C THR A 54 12.20 27.44 -8.26
N GLN A 55 11.09 28.14 -8.01
CA GLN A 55 10.27 27.96 -6.80
C GLN A 55 9.67 26.56 -6.71
N VAL A 56 9.13 26.02 -7.82
CA VAL A 56 8.60 24.65 -7.87
C VAL A 56 9.69 23.63 -7.57
N TYR A 57 10.87 23.81 -8.18
CA TYR A 57 12.00 22.92 -7.96
C TYR A 57 12.52 22.97 -6.52
N GLU A 58 12.66 24.16 -5.94
CA GLU A 58 13.02 24.34 -4.53
C GLU A 58 11.98 23.71 -3.59
N GLY A 59 10.69 23.87 -3.89
CA GLY A 59 9.61 23.19 -3.19
C GLY A 59 9.76 21.67 -3.20
N TYR A 60 10.05 21.09 -4.38
CA TYR A 60 10.30 19.66 -4.51
C TYR A 60 11.52 19.20 -3.72
N LEU A 61 12.64 19.91 -3.80
CA LEU A 61 13.85 19.60 -3.02
C LEU A 61 13.58 19.57 -1.50
N ARG A 62 12.76 20.51 -1.02
CA ARG A 62 12.37 20.54 0.39
C ARG A 62 11.52 19.32 0.78
N LEU A 63 10.61 18.88 -0.09
CA LEU A 63 9.80 17.69 0.18
C LEU A 63 10.63 16.41 0.17
N ILE A 64 11.56 16.25 -0.77
CA ILE A 64 12.43 15.06 -0.76
C ILE A 64 13.40 15.08 0.43
N GLN A 65 13.87 16.26 0.86
CA GLN A 65 14.67 16.41 2.07
C GLN A 65 13.88 15.93 3.30
N GLU A 66 12.66 16.42 3.48
CA GLU A 66 11.78 16.00 4.58
C GLU A 66 11.48 14.50 4.50
N GLY A 67 11.19 13.99 3.30
CA GLY A 67 10.91 12.59 3.03
C GLY A 67 12.08 11.66 3.37
N VAL A 68 13.31 12.03 3.01
CA VAL A 68 14.53 11.30 3.43
C VAL A 68 14.72 11.41 4.94
N GLY A 69 14.59 12.62 5.50
CA GLY A 69 14.76 12.88 6.92
C GLY A 69 13.79 12.10 7.82
N ARG A 70 12.61 11.76 7.30
CA ARG A 70 11.60 10.91 7.97
C ARG A 70 11.68 9.44 7.60
N GLY A 71 12.56 9.05 6.68
CA GLY A 71 12.67 7.68 6.18
C GLY A 71 11.52 7.22 5.28
N TYR A 72 10.72 8.16 4.75
CA TYR A 72 9.67 7.89 3.77
C TYR A 72 10.23 7.62 2.37
N LEU A 73 11.38 8.24 2.05
CA LEU A 73 12.11 8.01 0.81
C LEU A 73 13.41 7.26 1.12
N GLN A 74 13.55 6.07 0.54
CA GLN A 74 14.65 5.13 0.79
C GLN A 74 15.44 4.84 -0.49
N GLN A 75 14.86 5.08 -1.67
CA GLN A 75 15.52 4.86 -2.95
C GLN A 75 15.15 5.92 -4.00
N ALA A 76 16.08 6.17 -4.92
CA ALA A 76 15.88 7.10 -6.04
C ALA A 76 15.42 6.43 -7.35
N THR A 77 15.49 5.09 -7.41
CA THR A 77 15.08 4.28 -8.58
C THR A 77 14.59 2.92 -8.09
N GLY A 78 13.70 2.26 -8.83
CA GLY A 78 13.30 0.89 -8.54
C GLY A 78 11.84 0.59 -8.88
N GLY A 79 11.47 -0.70 -8.83
CA GLY A 79 10.08 -1.16 -8.96
C GLY A 79 9.47 -1.67 -7.66
N ASN A 80 10.25 -1.72 -6.57
CA ASN A 80 9.81 -2.21 -5.28
C ASN A 80 9.74 -1.05 -4.29
N TRP A 81 8.65 -0.29 -4.36
CA TRP A 81 8.42 0.89 -3.53
C TRP A 81 8.00 0.47 -2.13
N SER A 82 8.51 1.16 -1.11
CA SER A 82 8.14 0.88 0.29
C SER A 82 6.76 1.43 0.65
N ASN A 83 6.36 2.53 0.01
CA ASN A 83 5.11 3.22 0.23
C ASN A 83 4.67 4.04 -1.00
N LEU A 84 3.43 4.52 -1.01
CA LEU A 84 2.91 5.30 -2.14
C LEU A 84 3.63 6.65 -2.27
N MET A 85 4.02 7.29 -1.16
CA MET A 85 4.70 8.59 -1.22
C MET A 85 6.00 8.51 -2.01
N GLU A 86 6.77 7.46 -1.76
CA GLU A 86 8.01 7.18 -2.47
C GLU A 86 7.78 7.04 -3.97
N LEU A 87 6.85 6.17 -4.38
CA LEU A 87 6.49 6.03 -5.79
C LEU A 87 6.08 7.37 -6.43
N ILE A 88 5.23 8.13 -5.76
CA ILE A 88 4.68 9.37 -6.33
C ILE A 88 5.75 10.45 -6.43
N LEU A 89 6.53 10.69 -5.38
CA LEU A 89 7.55 11.74 -5.37
C LEU A 89 8.75 11.39 -6.25
N VAL A 90 9.11 10.11 -6.37
CA VAL A 90 10.28 9.67 -7.15
C VAL A 90 9.94 9.51 -8.63
N GLN A 91 8.74 9.03 -8.97
CA GLN A 91 8.38 8.72 -10.35
C GLN A 91 7.34 9.69 -10.93
N PHE A 92 6.16 9.81 -10.31
CA PHE A 92 5.04 10.53 -10.91
C PHE A 92 5.22 12.05 -10.91
N VAL A 93 5.79 12.62 -9.84
CA VAL A 93 6.00 14.07 -9.73
C VAL A 93 6.99 14.57 -10.79
N PRO A 94 8.21 14.00 -10.93
CA PRO A 94 9.13 14.41 -12.00
C PRO A 94 8.55 14.26 -13.40
N GLU A 95 7.81 13.18 -13.66
CA GLU A 95 7.23 12.88 -14.97
C GLU A 95 6.06 13.81 -15.33
N GLN A 96 5.15 14.06 -14.38
CA GLN A 96 3.85 14.65 -14.70
C GLN A 96 3.68 16.11 -14.25
N LEU A 97 4.36 16.54 -13.19
CA LEU A 97 4.25 17.92 -12.69
C LEU A 97 4.59 18.98 -13.76
N PRO A 98 5.59 18.78 -14.65
CA PRO A 98 5.85 19.72 -15.74
C PRO A 98 4.68 19.94 -16.70
N SER A 99 3.80 18.95 -16.87
CA SER A 99 2.63 19.03 -17.76
C SER A 99 1.47 19.82 -17.14
N ILE A 100 1.50 20.07 -15.83
CA ILE A 100 0.50 20.87 -15.13
C ILE A 100 0.75 22.36 -15.40
N LYS A 101 -0.33 23.16 -15.45
CA LYS A 101 -0.24 24.62 -15.66
C LYS A 101 0.74 25.24 -14.66
N PRO A 102 1.69 26.09 -15.09
CA PRO A 102 2.75 26.62 -14.21
C PRO A 102 2.24 27.22 -12.89
N ALA A 103 1.13 27.96 -12.93
CA ALA A 103 0.54 28.60 -11.75
C ALA A 103 -0.04 27.61 -10.72
N LYS A 104 -0.23 26.34 -11.07
CA LYS A 104 -0.84 25.31 -10.23
C LYS A 104 0.16 24.28 -9.69
N ARG A 105 1.40 24.26 -10.18
CA ARG A 105 2.38 23.22 -9.82
C ARG A 105 2.74 23.19 -8.34
N LEU A 106 2.93 24.34 -7.70
CA LEU A 106 3.21 24.39 -6.26
C LEU A 106 2.02 23.94 -5.41
N GLU A 107 0.81 24.35 -5.80
CA GLU A 107 -0.43 23.93 -5.14
C GLU A 107 -0.63 22.42 -5.27
N GLU A 108 -0.38 21.86 -6.46
CA GLU A 108 -0.44 20.43 -6.70
C GLU A 108 0.59 19.68 -5.85
N LEU A 109 1.84 20.15 -5.82
CA LEU A 109 2.91 19.52 -5.05
C LEU A 109 2.59 19.49 -3.55
N ALA A 110 2.03 20.57 -3.02
CA ALA A 110 1.57 20.63 -1.63
C ALA A 110 0.37 19.70 -1.38
N THR A 111 -0.57 19.62 -2.32
CA THR A 111 -1.73 18.70 -2.23
C THR A 111 -1.27 17.24 -2.20
N VAL A 112 -0.36 16.87 -3.09
CA VAL A 112 0.25 15.55 -3.15
C VAL A 112 0.93 15.21 -1.83
N TRP A 113 1.77 16.11 -1.31
CA TRP A 113 2.42 15.90 -0.02
C TRP A 113 1.41 15.66 1.11
N ASN A 114 0.43 16.56 1.26
CA ASN A 114 -0.54 16.49 2.36
C ASN A 114 -1.37 15.20 2.33
N LEU A 115 -1.80 14.76 1.14
CA LEU A 115 -2.55 13.51 0.98
C LEU A 115 -1.71 12.30 1.36
N LEU A 116 -0.45 12.27 0.93
CA LEU A 116 0.45 11.15 1.17
C LEU A 116 0.97 11.11 2.61
N GLU A 117 1.22 12.26 3.22
CA GLU A 117 1.56 12.36 4.64
C GLU A 117 0.38 11.91 5.51
N GLY A 118 -0.84 12.32 5.15
CA GLY A 118 -2.07 11.81 5.78
C GLY A 118 -2.17 10.28 5.67
N LEU A 119 -1.93 9.73 4.47
CA LEU A 119 -1.94 8.28 4.24
C LEU A 119 -0.88 7.54 5.07
N LEU A 120 0.31 8.12 5.27
CA LEU A 120 1.36 7.54 6.11
C LEU A 120 1.04 7.60 7.61
N GLY A 121 0.14 8.50 8.02
CA GLY A 121 -0.39 8.56 9.38
C GLY A 121 -1.43 7.47 9.71
N GLU A 122 -1.95 6.80 8.69
CA GLU A 122 -2.93 5.72 8.83
C GLU A 122 -2.26 4.36 9.15
N PRO A 123 -3.02 3.36 9.64
CA PRO A 123 -2.52 2.00 9.79
C PRO A 123 -1.80 1.49 8.54
N ALA A 124 -0.61 0.90 8.72
CA ALA A 124 0.29 0.60 7.60
C ALA A 124 -0.30 -0.28 6.49
N TRP A 125 -1.33 -1.09 6.77
CA TRP A 125 -2.03 -1.86 5.76
C TRP A 125 -2.77 -0.99 4.73
N ILE A 126 -3.20 0.22 5.10
CA ILE A 126 -3.89 1.18 4.22
C ILE A 126 -2.92 1.63 3.12
N ASN A 127 -1.72 2.05 3.48
CA ASN A 127 -0.71 2.44 2.51
C ASN A 127 -0.33 1.27 1.58
N GLN A 128 -0.20 0.04 2.12
CA GLN A 128 0.09 -1.14 1.28
C GLN A 128 -1.07 -1.49 0.33
N LEU A 129 -2.32 -1.34 0.77
CA LEU A 129 -3.49 -1.51 -0.08
C LEU A 129 -3.46 -0.54 -1.26
N VAL A 130 -3.21 0.74 -0.99
CA VAL A 130 -3.15 1.75 -2.04
C VAL A 130 -1.98 1.51 -2.98
N LEU A 131 -0.82 1.14 -2.43
CA LEU A 131 0.37 0.83 -3.23
C LEU A 131 0.13 -0.39 -4.15
N ALA A 132 -0.58 -1.43 -3.67
CA ALA A 132 -0.94 -2.59 -4.47
C ALA A 132 -1.81 -2.23 -5.70
N ARG A 133 -2.57 -1.13 -5.60
CA ARG A 133 -3.39 -0.58 -6.68
C ARG A 133 -2.70 0.53 -7.48
N ALA A 134 -1.42 0.82 -7.23
CA ALA A 134 -0.73 1.94 -7.86
C ALA A 134 -0.65 1.88 -9.39
N LEU A 135 -0.78 0.69 -10.01
CA LEU A 135 -0.85 0.55 -11.48
C LEU A 135 -2.13 1.17 -12.09
N GLU A 136 -3.17 1.33 -11.29
CA GLU A 136 -4.43 1.98 -11.66
C GLU A 136 -4.30 3.50 -11.64
N PHE A 137 -3.35 4.04 -10.87
CA PHE A 137 -3.08 5.47 -10.79
C PHE A 137 -2.44 5.99 -12.09
N LYS A 138 -3.08 7.00 -12.71
CA LYS A 138 -2.66 7.53 -14.03
C LYS A 138 -2.16 8.96 -13.99
N ARG A 139 -2.78 9.83 -13.20
CA ARG A 139 -2.55 11.28 -13.25
C ARG A 139 -2.37 11.86 -11.86
N LEU A 140 -1.34 12.68 -11.69
CA LEU A 140 -1.04 13.35 -10.42
C LEU A 140 -2.27 14.10 -9.84
N THR A 141 -2.99 14.81 -10.71
CA THR A 141 -4.19 15.59 -10.36
C THR A 141 -5.39 14.76 -9.90
N ASP A 142 -5.37 13.44 -10.12
CA ASP A 142 -6.45 12.53 -9.73
C ASP A 142 -6.14 11.81 -8.41
N LEU A 143 -5.02 12.13 -7.74
CA LEU A 143 -4.57 11.39 -6.55
C LEU A 143 -5.64 11.30 -5.48
N GLN A 144 -6.33 12.41 -5.19
CA GLN A 144 -7.41 12.39 -4.21
C GLN A 144 -8.55 11.44 -4.61
N GLN A 145 -8.98 11.50 -5.86
CA GLN A 145 -10.06 10.64 -6.35
C GLN A 145 -9.64 9.17 -6.34
N PHE A 146 -8.41 8.87 -6.76
CA PHE A 146 -7.83 7.52 -6.68
C PHE A 146 -7.81 6.99 -5.24
N LEU A 147 -7.36 7.80 -4.28
CA LEU A 147 -7.37 7.41 -2.86
C LEU A 147 -8.80 7.12 -2.37
N VAL A 148 -9.77 7.95 -2.72
CA VAL A 148 -11.18 7.72 -2.36
C VAL A 148 -11.68 6.40 -2.95
N GLU A 149 -11.45 6.15 -4.24
CA GLU A 149 -11.91 4.93 -4.93
C GLU A 149 -11.33 3.65 -4.32
N VAL A 150 -10.05 3.67 -3.93
CA VAL A 150 -9.39 2.52 -3.31
C VAL A 150 -9.82 2.32 -1.86
N LEU A 151 -10.00 3.41 -1.10
CA LEU A 151 -10.19 3.35 0.35
C LEU A 151 -11.65 3.27 0.79
N ASP A 152 -12.58 3.87 0.04
CA ASP A 152 -14.00 3.91 0.41
C ASP A 152 -14.60 2.51 0.70
N PRO A 153 -14.31 1.46 -0.11
CA PRO A 153 -14.84 0.13 0.15
C PRO A 153 -14.34 -0.51 1.45
N VAL A 154 -13.12 -0.18 1.89
CA VAL A 154 -12.47 -0.82 3.05
C VAL A 154 -12.61 -0.02 4.35
N LEU A 155 -12.85 1.28 4.24
CA LEU A 155 -13.13 2.15 5.39
C LEU A 155 -14.62 2.16 5.75
N SER A 156 -15.47 1.74 4.82
CA SER A 156 -16.90 1.56 5.09
C SER A 156 -17.14 0.52 6.20
N PRO A 157 -18.04 0.82 7.17
CA PRO A 157 -18.37 -0.12 8.24
C PRO A 157 -18.78 -1.49 7.70
N ALA A 158 -18.07 -2.53 8.12
CA ALA A 158 -18.42 -3.88 7.73
C ALA A 158 -19.77 -4.30 8.34
N PRO A 159 -20.75 -4.72 7.53
CA PRO A 159 -22.00 -5.24 8.06
C PRO A 159 -21.77 -6.60 8.73
N ASN A 160 -22.59 -6.93 9.72
CA ASN A 160 -22.59 -8.26 10.31
C ASN A 160 -23.23 -9.25 9.33
N ALA A 161 -22.53 -10.32 8.98
CA ALA A 161 -23.11 -11.37 8.16
C ALA A 161 -24.18 -12.15 8.93
N ALA A 162 -25.23 -12.57 8.22
CA ALA A 162 -26.29 -13.41 8.76
C ALA A 162 -25.86 -14.87 8.94
N TRP A 163 -24.81 -15.31 8.22
CA TRP A 163 -24.29 -16.68 8.23
C TRP A 163 -25.33 -17.75 7.87
N THR A 164 -26.35 -17.37 7.09
CA THR A 164 -27.45 -18.25 6.71
C THR A 164 -27.22 -19.01 5.39
N GLY A 165 -26.15 -18.67 4.67
CA GLY A 165 -25.87 -19.18 3.32
C GLY A 165 -26.78 -18.55 2.24
N PRO A 166 -26.54 -18.85 0.95
CA PRO A 166 -25.51 -19.76 0.42
C PRO A 166 -24.08 -19.23 0.62
N PHE A 167 -23.10 -20.15 0.61
CA PHE A 167 -21.69 -19.81 0.73
C PHE A 167 -20.98 -19.91 -0.61
N GLN A 168 -20.07 -18.98 -0.87
CA GLN A 168 -19.21 -18.96 -2.05
C GLN A 168 -17.76 -19.24 -1.65
N GLN A 169 -16.97 -19.81 -2.57
CA GLN A 169 -15.56 -20.11 -2.32
C GLN A 169 -14.67 -19.48 -3.38
N THR A 170 -13.68 -18.72 -2.93
CA THR A 170 -12.56 -18.23 -3.72
C THR A 170 -11.27 -18.88 -3.23
N VAL A 171 -10.38 -19.25 -4.14
CA VAL A 171 -9.07 -19.82 -3.79
C VAL A 171 -7.99 -18.88 -4.29
N LEU A 172 -7.15 -18.40 -3.39
CA LEU A 172 -5.99 -17.56 -3.69
C LEU A 172 -4.74 -18.41 -3.71
N ASP A 173 -3.82 -18.10 -4.62
CA ASP A 173 -2.52 -18.77 -4.74
C ASP A 173 -1.43 -17.74 -4.44
N ALA A 174 -0.63 -17.98 -3.40
CA ALA A 174 0.41 -17.03 -2.98
C ALA A 174 1.63 -17.02 -3.92
N ARG A 175 1.83 -18.06 -4.72
CA ARG A 175 3.04 -18.26 -5.55
C ARG A 175 3.37 -17.11 -6.50
N PRO A 176 2.39 -16.43 -7.15
CA PRO A 176 2.70 -15.28 -8.01
C PRO A 176 3.30 -14.08 -7.27
N ILE A 177 3.20 -14.05 -5.94
CA ILE A 177 3.68 -12.95 -5.09
C ILE A 177 4.95 -13.36 -4.38
N ASP A 178 4.97 -14.57 -3.83
CA ASP A 178 6.12 -15.16 -3.16
C ASP A 178 6.05 -16.68 -3.31
N GLU A 179 6.95 -17.22 -4.13
CA GLU A 179 7.01 -18.64 -4.51
C GLU A 179 7.27 -19.56 -3.31
N ASP A 180 7.88 -19.06 -2.24
CA ASP A 180 8.21 -19.83 -1.04
C ASP A 180 7.20 -19.60 0.10
N PHE A 181 6.16 -18.79 -0.13
CA PHE A 181 5.24 -18.41 0.94
C PHE A 181 4.38 -19.59 1.40
N LEU A 182 4.45 -19.89 2.69
CA LEU A 182 3.68 -20.97 3.31
C LEU A 182 2.72 -20.39 4.36
N PRO A 183 1.40 -20.28 4.06
CA PRO A 183 0.42 -19.69 4.96
C PRO A 183 0.40 -20.33 6.35
N GLY A 184 0.60 -19.50 7.38
CA GLY A 184 0.63 -19.88 8.79
C GLY A 184 -0.48 -19.21 9.59
N GLU A 185 -0.10 -18.58 10.70
CA GLU A 185 -1.02 -17.83 11.57
C GLU A 185 -1.77 -16.75 10.77
N MET A 186 -3.08 -16.65 11.02
CA MET A 186 -3.97 -15.72 10.35
C MET A 186 -4.61 -14.79 11.37
N MET A 187 -4.61 -13.50 11.09
CA MET A 187 -5.19 -12.48 11.96
C MET A 187 -5.82 -11.36 11.13
N LEU A 188 -6.93 -10.80 11.58
CA LEU A 188 -7.49 -9.62 10.95
C LEU A 188 -6.69 -8.39 11.35
N ALA A 189 -6.37 -7.54 10.39
CA ALA A 189 -5.87 -6.18 10.62
C ALA A 189 -7.00 -5.15 10.57
N ALA A 190 -8.07 -5.48 9.84
CA ALA A 190 -9.32 -4.75 9.75
C ALA A 190 -10.43 -5.74 9.35
N PRO A 191 -11.72 -5.37 9.41
CA PRO A 191 -12.82 -6.27 9.02
C PRO A 191 -12.68 -6.85 7.60
N TRP A 192 -12.07 -6.09 6.69
CA TRP A 192 -11.87 -6.46 5.29
C TRP A 192 -10.42 -6.87 4.98
N VAL A 193 -9.53 -6.89 5.96
CA VAL A 193 -8.09 -7.11 5.72
C VAL A 193 -7.57 -8.21 6.63
N LEU A 194 -7.12 -9.29 6.01
CA LEU A 194 -6.47 -10.41 6.67
C LEU A 194 -4.95 -10.31 6.50
N CYS A 195 -4.22 -10.46 7.60
CA CYS A 195 -2.79 -10.66 7.61
C CYS A 195 -2.48 -12.14 7.84
N ILE A 196 -1.59 -12.69 7.01
CA ILE A 196 -1.17 -14.08 7.06
C ILE A 196 0.34 -14.10 7.25
N LYS A 197 0.81 -14.71 8.35
CA LYS A 197 2.24 -14.92 8.60
C LYS A 197 2.73 -16.13 7.81
N ASP A 198 3.92 -16.04 7.25
CA ASP A 198 4.65 -17.21 6.74
C ASP A 198 5.06 -18.11 7.92
N ARG A 199 4.98 -19.43 7.73
CA ARG A 199 5.33 -20.42 8.78
C ARG A 199 6.82 -20.52 9.09
N ARG A 200 7.68 -20.12 8.16
CA ARG A 200 9.13 -20.36 8.18
C ARG A 200 9.94 -19.07 8.17
N ARG A 201 9.41 -18.01 7.58
CA ARG A 201 10.11 -16.74 7.35
C ARG A 201 9.40 -15.59 8.05
N PRO A 202 10.08 -14.47 8.36
CA PRO A 202 9.46 -13.28 8.94
C PRO A 202 8.68 -12.46 7.88
N VAL A 203 8.00 -13.13 6.95
CA VAL A 203 7.22 -12.53 5.86
C VAL A 203 5.74 -12.60 6.21
N ARG A 204 4.99 -11.55 5.86
CA ARG A 204 3.54 -11.50 6.03
C ARG A 204 2.91 -11.07 4.71
N LEU A 205 1.79 -11.68 4.34
CA LEU A 205 0.99 -11.27 3.20
C LEU A 205 -0.38 -10.75 3.67
N GLY A 206 -0.80 -9.66 3.07
CA GLY A 206 -2.14 -9.10 3.20
C GLY A 206 -3.10 -9.68 2.18
N VAL A 207 -4.32 -9.93 2.60
CA VAL A 207 -5.44 -10.30 1.74
C VAL A 207 -6.58 -9.32 1.98
N LEU A 208 -7.04 -8.69 0.91
CA LEU A 208 -8.27 -7.93 0.89
C LEU A 208 -9.45 -8.90 0.72
N LEU A 209 -10.39 -8.84 1.65
CA LEU A 209 -11.62 -9.60 1.64
C LEU A 209 -12.71 -8.75 1.00
N GLN A 210 -13.29 -9.18 -0.11
CA GLN A 210 -14.29 -8.42 -0.85
C GLN A 210 -15.61 -9.15 -0.88
N LYS A 211 -16.69 -8.49 -0.44
CA LYS A 211 -18.03 -9.05 -0.51
C LYS A 211 -18.55 -8.99 -1.94
N SER A 212 -19.04 -10.10 -2.49
CA SER A 212 -19.53 -10.21 -3.88
C SER A 212 -18.50 -9.81 -4.94
N GLY A 213 -17.23 -9.72 -4.54
CA GLY A 213 -16.07 -9.39 -5.35
C GLY A 213 -15.04 -10.50 -5.28
N LYS A 214 -13.86 -10.26 -5.85
CA LYS A 214 -12.77 -11.24 -5.82
C LYS A 214 -11.78 -10.83 -4.75
N SER A 215 -11.83 -11.49 -3.59
CA SER A 215 -10.74 -11.37 -2.61
C SER A 215 -9.40 -11.60 -3.29
N GLU A 216 -8.39 -10.84 -2.88
CA GLU A 216 -7.09 -10.79 -3.53
C GLU A 216 -6.00 -10.44 -2.55
N PHE A 217 -4.75 -10.65 -2.95
CA PHE A 217 -3.64 -10.22 -2.13
C PHE A 217 -3.35 -8.74 -2.31
N ILE A 218 -3.07 -8.09 -1.19
CA ILE A 218 -2.51 -6.73 -1.12
C ILE A 218 -0.98 -6.79 -1.32
N GLY A 219 -0.35 -7.93 -1.04
CA GLY A 219 1.10 -8.09 -1.08
C GLY A 219 1.71 -8.11 0.32
N PRO A 220 3.01 -7.81 0.46
CA PRO A 220 3.68 -7.81 1.76
C PRO A 220 3.06 -6.83 2.76
N LEU A 221 2.94 -7.25 4.01
CA LEU A 221 2.51 -6.37 5.11
C LEU A 221 3.59 -6.30 6.20
N PRO A 222 3.71 -5.16 6.91
CA PRO A 222 4.48 -5.12 8.14
C PRO A 222 3.78 -5.91 9.26
N GLU A 223 4.39 -5.93 10.43
CA GLU A 223 3.70 -6.38 11.64
C GLU A 223 2.54 -5.43 11.97
N LEU A 224 1.38 -6.00 12.28
CA LEU A 224 0.15 -5.28 12.56
C LEU A 224 -0.45 -5.77 13.87
N GLU A 225 -1.13 -4.88 14.57
CA GLU A 225 -1.92 -5.27 15.74
C GLU A 225 -3.17 -6.06 15.30
N PRO A 226 -3.55 -7.14 16.04
CA PRO A 226 -4.76 -7.86 15.73
C PRO A 226 -6.00 -6.99 15.95
N TYR A 227 -6.82 -6.86 14.91
CA TYR A 227 -8.19 -6.38 15.03
C TYR A 227 -9.00 -7.38 15.86
N ARG A 228 -9.58 -6.89 16.96
CA ARG A 228 -10.44 -7.67 17.83
C ARG A 228 -11.88 -7.24 17.64
N ASP A 229 -12.68 -8.18 17.16
CA ASP A 229 -14.12 -8.01 17.09
C ASP A 229 -14.75 -8.27 18.46
N SER A 230 -15.66 -7.39 18.89
CA SER A 230 -16.47 -7.61 20.10
C SER A 230 -17.75 -8.38 19.81
N THR A 231 -18.09 -8.58 18.53
CA THR A 231 -19.32 -9.24 18.10
C THR A 231 -19.18 -10.76 18.22
N PRO A 232 -20.18 -11.48 18.75
CA PRO A 232 -20.19 -12.93 18.74
C PRO A 232 -20.09 -13.49 17.31
N LEU A 233 -19.09 -14.32 17.07
CA LEU A 233 -18.90 -15.03 15.80
C LEU A 233 -19.56 -16.42 15.87
N PRO A 234 -20.05 -16.96 14.74
CA PRO A 234 -20.56 -18.33 14.73
C PRO A 234 -19.45 -19.32 15.07
N LYS A 235 -19.82 -20.47 15.63
CA LYS A 235 -18.89 -21.59 15.76
C LYS A 235 -18.48 -22.09 14.38
N VAL A 236 -17.17 -22.15 14.15
CA VAL A 236 -16.59 -22.68 12.91
C VAL A 236 -15.72 -23.89 13.23
N GLU A 237 -15.85 -24.93 12.42
CA GLU A 237 -14.94 -26.07 12.41
C GLU A 237 -14.43 -26.32 10.99
N VAL A 238 -13.11 -26.26 10.80
CA VAL A 238 -12.46 -26.58 9.53
C VAL A 238 -11.95 -28.02 9.59
N LYS A 239 -12.43 -28.87 8.70
CA LYS A 239 -12.11 -30.30 8.60
C LYS A 239 -11.51 -30.60 7.23
N LYS A 240 -11.02 -31.82 7.05
CA LYS A 240 -10.54 -32.31 5.74
C LYS A 240 -11.63 -32.12 4.68
N ASN A 241 -11.33 -31.32 3.65
CA ASN A 241 -12.17 -30.95 2.53
C ASN A 241 -13.53 -30.32 2.89
N ALA A 242 -13.71 -29.78 4.10
CA ALA A 242 -14.99 -29.21 4.50
C ALA A 242 -14.83 -28.14 5.58
N ILE A 243 -15.77 -27.21 5.59
CA ILE A 243 -15.97 -26.27 6.67
C ILE A 243 -17.40 -26.37 7.18
N GLN A 244 -17.55 -26.29 8.49
CA GLN A 244 -18.83 -26.20 9.16
C GLN A 244 -18.95 -24.83 9.80
N ILE A 245 -20.02 -24.08 9.46
CA ILE A 245 -20.33 -22.76 10.00
C ILE A 245 -21.71 -22.87 10.65
N GLY A 246 -21.74 -22.92 11.99
CA GLY A 246 -22.94 -23.28 12.74
C GLY A 246 -23.51 -24.64 12.30
N LYS A 247 -24.70 -24.63 11.70
CA LYS A 247 -25.37 -25.83 11.15
C LYS A 247 -25.01 -26.13 9.68
N HIS A 248 -24.40 -25.19 8.98
CA HIS A 248 -24.15 -25.28 7.56
C HIS A 248 -22.84 -26.02 7.29
N HIS A 249 -22.86 -26.95 6.33
CA HIS A 249 -21.70 -27.70 5.89
C HIS A 249 -21.38 -27.34 4.45
N PHE A 250 -20.12 -26.97 4.20
CA PHE A 250 -19.66 -26.54 2.89
C PHE A 250 -18.38 -27.29 2.52
N LYS A 251 -18.32 -27.84 1.30
CA LYS A 251 -17.18 -28.63 0.84
C LYS A 251 -16.08 -27.71 0.30
N LEU A 252 -14.88 -27.86 0.84
CA LEU A 252 -13.70 -27.12 0.39
C LEU A 252 -12.93 -27.93 -0.65
N THR A 253 -12.79 -27.37 -1.84
CA THR A 253 -12.13 -28.05 -2.95
C THR A 253 -10.63 -28.11 -2.70
N ARG A 254 -10.07 -29.33 -2.60
CA ARG A 254 -8.62 -29.60 -2.46
C ARG A 254 -8.00 -29.16 -1.12
N LEU A 255 -8.79 -28.87 -0.08
CA LEU A 255 -8.26 -28.65 1.26
C LEU A 255 -8.02 -29.99 1.96
N ASN A 256 -6.79 -30.50 1.92
CA ASN A 256 -6.49 -31.83 2.46
C ASN A 256 -6.26 -31.82 3.99
N GLN A 257 -5.23 -31.11 4.45
CA GLN A 257 -4.87 -31.02 5.87
C GLN A 257 -5.02 -29.58 6.36
N PRO A 258 -6.17 -29.20 6.96
CA PRO A 258 -6.36 -27.86 7.50
C PRO A 258 -5.25 -27.48 8.48
N HIS A 259 -4.80 -26.23 8.43
CA HIS A 259 -3.76 -25.74 9.32
C HIS A 259 -4.27 -24.63 10.24
N GLN A 260 -4.64 -23.49 9.66
CA GLN A 260 -5.10 -22.31 10.36
C GLN A 260 -6.35 -21.76 9.68
N TYR A 261 -7.12 -20.99 10.43
CA TYR A 261 -8.25 -20.25 9.88
C TYR A 261 -8.47 -18.95 10.64
N ALA A 262 -9.12 -18.00 9.98
CA ALA A 262 -9.59 -16.76 10.56
C ALA A 262 -11.04 -16.52 10.14
N ILE A 263 -11.81 -15.84 10.99
CA ILE A 263 -13.21 -15.50 10.74
C ILE A 263 -13.35 -13.99 10.84
N ALA A 264 -13.99 -13.38 9.85
CA ALA A 264 -14.38 -11.98 9.89
C ALA A 264 -15.90 -11.87 10.03
N ARG A 265 -16.37 -10.97 10.90
CA ARG A 265 -17.82 -10.70 11.06
C ARG A 265 -18.50 -10.28 9.76
N ALA A 266 -17.73 -9.77 8.80
CA ALA A 266 -18.15 -9.39 7.46
C ALA A 266 -18.62 -10.58 6.60
N GLY A 267 -18.58 -11.81 7.14
CA GLY A 267 -19.09 -13.00 6.48
C GLY A 267 -18.01 -13.85 5.84
N PHE A 268 -16.75 -13.70 6.24
CA PHE A 268 -15.65 -14.48 5.69
C PHE A 268 -15.15 -15.52 6.68
N VAL A 269 -14.90 -16.72 6.18
CA VAL A 269 -13.96 -17.64 6.80
C VAL A 269 -12.82 -17.90 5.84
N VAL A 270 -11.61 -17.68 6.31
CA VAL A 270 -10.39 -17.92 5.55
C VAL A 270 -9.65 -19.09 6.17
N ALA A 271 -9.20 -20.04 5.35
CA ALA A 271 -8.48 -21.22 5.82
C ALA A 271 -7.22 -21.49 4.98
N SER A 272 -6.20 -22.10 5.59
CA SER A 272 -5.01 -22.64 4.94
C SER A 272 -4.86 -24.14 5.14
N ALA A 273 -3.95 -24.74 4.37
CA ALA A 273 -3.54 -26.14 4.53
C ALA A 273 -2.05 -26.25 4.89
N LEU A 274 -1.67 -27.32 5.59
CA LEU A 274 -0.27 -27.60 5.93
C LEU A 274 0.60 -27.86 4.71
N ASP A 275 0.01 -28.40 3.65
CA ASP A 275 0.64 -28.91 2.43
C ASP A 275 0.39 -28.02 1.20
N SER A 276 -0.04 -26.77 1.40
CA SER A 276 -0.44 -25.88 0.30
C SER A 276 -0.04 -24.42 0.55
N GLN A 277 0.23 -23.70 -0.54
CA GLN A 277 0.41 -22.24 -0.56
C GLN A 277 -0.89 -21.50 -0.89
N ARG A 278 -1.98 -22.25 -1.02
CA ARG A 278 -3.30 -21.71 -1.31
C ARG A 278 -4.03 -21.30 -0.05
N ILE A 279 -4.90 -20.33 -0.21
CA ILE A 279 -5.80 -19.83 0.82
C ILE A 279 -7.23 -19.99 0.30
N TRP A 280 -8.09 -20.59 1.11
CA TRP A 280 -9.50 -20.76 0.81
C TRP A 280 -10.27 -19.67 1.53
N VAL A 281 -10.93 -18.80 0.77
CA VAL A 281 -11.82 -17.76 1.28
C VAL A 281 -13.24 -18.23 1.03
N VAL A 282 -14.01 -18.39 2.11
CA VAL A 282 -15.42 -18.73 2.09
C VAL A 282 -16.22 -17.51 2.50
N GLU A 283 -17.16 -17.08 1.66
CA GLU A 283 -17.99 -15.91 1.89
C GLU A 283 -19.44 -16.32 2.11
N SER A 284 -20.10 -15.73 3.10
CA SER A 284 -21.56 -15.74 3.24
C SER A 284 -22.17 -14.67 2.33
N ALA A 285 -23.14 -15.05 1.51
CA ALA A 285 -24.01 -14.10 0.82
C ALA A 285 -24.62 -13.06 1.79
#